data_AF-A0A8T4FMD4-F1
#
_entry.id   AF-A0A8T4FMD4-F1
#
_cell.length_a   1.000
_cell.length_b   1.000
_cell.length_c   1.000
_cell.angle_alpha   90.00
_cell.angle_beta   90.00
_cell.angle_gamma   90.00
#
_symmetry.space_group_name_H-M   'P 1'
#
loop_
_entity.id
_entity.type
_entity.pdbx_description
1 polymer ?
#
loop_
_entity_poly.entity_id
_entity_poly.type
_entity_poly.pdbx_seq_one_letter_code
_entity_poly.pdbx_strand_id
1 'polypeptide(L)'
;MTKGEMPQVAETGGDRMSDLKICNRCQYTWFSNVASPVRCPSCGSHCWNRSTSSNQCQVCGHVWFPRADGVPLRCPSCKTRSWRGDSGSGRLKTKKSVRTTGVTDNVMSRYNSGDGCLRISMDTGIPMSSVYDIVKSRVGKTQIKM
;
A
#
# COMPACT_ATOMS: atom_id res chain seq x y z
N MET A 1 -1.91 -8.99 82.25
CA MET A 1 -1.86 -9.86 81.05
C MET A 1 -2.84 -9.31 80.04
N THR A 2 -2.38 -8.36 79.24
CA THR A 2 -3.17 -7.69 78.19
C THR A 2 -3.33 -8.66 77.02
N LYS A 3 -4.58 -9.04 76.74
CA LYS A 3 -4.97 -9.72 75.51
C LYS A 3 -4.77 -8.73 74.37
N GLY A 4 -3.72 -8.93 73.58
CA GLY A 4 -3.49 -8.17 72.35
C GLY A 4 -4.31 -8.77 71.23
N GLU A 5 -5.22 -7.96 70.70
CA GLU A 5 -6.05 -8.21 69.53
C GLU A 5 -5.26 -8.76 68.33
N MET A 6 -5.89 -9.73 67.65
CA MET A 6 -5.52 -10.17 66.31
C MET A 6 -6.10 -9.17 65.31
N PRO A 7 -5.33 -8.59 64.37
CA PRO A 7 -5.92 -7.90 63.24
C PRO A 7 -6.40 -8.93 62.22
N GLN A 8 -7.71 -8.98 62.03
CA GLN A 8 -8.37 -9.60 60.90
C GLN A 8 -8.23 -8.72 59.64
N VAL A 9 -7.96 -9.42 58.54
CA VAL A 9 -8.29 -9.13 57.12
C VAL A 9 -7.56 -8.01 56.38
N ALA A 10 -6.80 -8.44 55.36
CA ALA A 10 -6.86 -7.83 54.04
C ALA A 10 -6.66 -8.96 53.00
N GLU A 11 -7.69 -9.77 52.85
CA GLU A 11 -7.82 -10.72 51.76
C GLU A 11 -8.10 -9.93 50.48
N THR A 12 -7.05 -9.57 49.76
CA THR A 12 -7.15 -9.23 48.33
C THR A 12 -6.29 -10.21 47.55
N GLY A 13 -6.63 -11.49 47.67
CA GLY A 13 -6.29 -12.52 46.70
C GLY A 13 -7.17 -12.38 45.46
N GLY A 14 -7.10 -11.22 44.79
CA GLY A 14 -7.70 -11.03 43.49
C GLY A 14 -6.82 -11.70 42.43
N ASP A 15 -7.28 -12.82 41.90
CA ASP A 15 -6.97 -13.39 40.58
C ASP A 15 -5.69 -12.83 39.88
N ARG A 16 -4.51 -13.27 40.35
CA ARG A 16 -3.18 -12.80 39.87
C ARG A 16 -2.88 -13.11 38.39
N MET A 17 -3.81 -13.70 37.66
CA MET A 17 -3.66 -14.03 36.23
C MET A 17 -4.04 -12.84 35.33
N SER A 18 -4.90 -11.93 35.83
CA SER A 18 -5.48 -10.84 35.04
C SER A 18 -4.53 -9.67 34.75
N ASP A 19 -3.40 -9.58 35.46
CA ASP A 19 -2.39 -8.51 35.31
C ASP A 19 -1.33 -8.79 34.24
N LEU A 20 -1.31 -10.00 33.70
CA LEU A 20 -0.41 -10.38 32.62
C LEU A 20 -0.86 -9.72 31.30
N LYS A 21 0.02 -8.93 30.69
CA LYS A 21 -0.22 -8.24 29.42
C LYS A 21 0.78 -8.72 28.38
N ILE A 22 0.30 -9.00 27.17
CA ILE A 22 1.10 -9.50 26.05
C ILE A 22 1.01 -8.50 24.91
N CYS A 23 2.14 -8.18 24.29
CA CYS A 23 2.18 -7.29 23.14
C CYS A 23 1.94 -8.10 21.86
N ASN A 24 0.84 -7.86 21.18
CA ASN A 24 0.54 -8.46 19.87
C ASN A 24 1.47 -8.00 18.72
N ARG A 25 2.41 -7.08 18.99
CA ARG A 25 3.47 -6.68 18.05
C ARG A 25 4.75 -7.47 18.26
N CYS A 26 5.37 -7.37 19.44
CA CYS A 26 6.67 -7.99 19.71
C CYS A 26 6.58 -9.31 20.50
N GLN A 27 5.37 -9.74 20.86
CA GLN A 27 5.13 -10.91 21.72
C GLN A 27 5.81 -10.83 23.10
N TYR A 28 6.18 -9.63 23.52
CA TYR A 28 6.72 -9.39 24.85
C TYR A 28 5.59 -9.45 25.88
N THR A 29 5.84 -10.18 26.97
CA THR A 29 4.90 -10.36 28.07
C THR A 29 5.41 -9.61 29.30
N TRP A 30 4.53 -8.86 29.97
CA TRP A 30 4.86 -8.14 31.19
C TRP A 30 3.67 -8.08 32.16
N PHE A 31 3.97 -7.87 33.44
CA PHE A 31 2.97 -7.58 34.44
C PHE A 31 2.76 -6.08 34.52
N SER A 32 1.51 -5.63 34.50
CA SER A 32 1.17 -4.22 34.71
C SER A 32 0.10 -4.10 35.77
N ASN A 33 0.39 -3.29 36.79
CA ASN A 33 -0.58 -2.92 37.83
C ASN A 33 -1.63 -1.94 37.31
N VAL A 34 -1.53 -1.52 36.04
CA VAL A 34 -2.47 -0.62 35.38
C VAL A 34 -3.33 -1.45 34.41
N ALA A 35 -4.65 -1.30 34.50
CA ALA A 35 -5.59 -2.05 33.67
C ALA A 35 -5.35 -1.85 32.16
N SER A 36 -4.89 -0.67 31.74
CA SER A 36 -4.61 -0.32 30.34
C SER A 36 -3.29 0.47 30.21
N PRO A 37 -2.12 -0.20 30.13
CA PRO A 37 -0.86 0.48 29.90
C PRO A 37 -0.86 1.21 28.55
N VAL A 38 -0.29 2.41 28.49
CA VAL A 38 -0.30 3.25 27.28
C VAL A 38 0.61 2.68 26.18
N ARG A 39 1.69 1.99 26.54
CA ARG A 39 2.71 1.51 25.60
C ARG A 39 3.33 0.19 26.05
N CYS A 40 3.77 -0.60 25.07
CA CYS A 40 4.60 -1.77 25.32
C CYS A 40 6.00 -1.34 25.83
N PRO A 41 6.53 -1.93 26.92
CA PRO A 41 7.86 -1.61 27.44
C PRO A 41 9.00 -1.96 26.47
N SER A 42 8.84 -3.04 25.69
CA SER A 42 9.88 -3.54 24.79
C SER A 42 9.90 -2.80 23.44
N CYS A 43 8.76 -2.66 22.77
CA CYS A 43 8.70 -2.06 21.42
C CYS A 43 8.16 -0.62 21.38
N GLY A 44 7.76 -0.05 22.53
CA GLY A 44 7.17 1.29 22.61
C GLY A 44 5.81 1.43 21.93
N SER A 45 5.21 0.34 21.45
CA SER A 45 3.94 0.38 20.71
C SER A 45 2.78 0.84 21.59
N HIS A 46 2.07 1.87 21.15
CA HIS A 46 0.82 2.32 21.78
C HIS A 46 -0.37 1.38 21.49
N CYS A 47 -0.25 0.55 20.45
CA CYS A 47 -1.29 -0.39 20.03
C CYS A 47 -0.87 -1.83 20.38
N TRP A 48 -0.34 -2.07 21.57
CA TRP A 48 0.16 -3.38 21.98
C TRP A 48 -0.94 -4.43 22.12
N ASN A 49 -2.18 -4.04 22.45
CA ASN A 49 -3.33 -4.96 22.59
C ASN A 49 -4.15 -5.13 21.29
N ARG A 50 -3.82 -4.41 20.21
CA ARG A 50 -4.55 -4.55 18.94
C ARG A 50 -4.00 -5.71 18.12
N SER A 51 -4.86 -6.41 17.40
CA SER A 51 -4.47 -7.44 16.43
C SER A 51 -3.60 -6.80 15.34
N THR A 52 -2.31 -7.15 15.31
CA THR A 52 -1.37 -6.55 14.36
C THR A 52 -1.30 -7.37 13.07
N SER A 53 -1.58 -6.74 11.93
CA SER A 53 -1.19 -7.31 10.64
C SER A 53 0.33 -7.14 10.45
N SER A 54 1.08 -8.24 10.37
CA SER A 54 2.50 -8.18 10.01
C SER A 54 2.65 -8.14 8.48
N ASN A 55 3.70 -7.47 8.03
CA ASN A 55 4.11 -7.47 6.63
C ASN A 55 5.39 -8.26 6.51
N GLN A 56 5.45 -9.20 5.56
CA GLN A 56 6.65 -9.97 5.26
C GLN A 56 7.08 -9.69 3.82
N CYS A 57 8.36 -9.35 3.64
CA CYS A 57 8.93 -9.22 2.31
C CYS A 57 9.12 -10.62 1.69
N GLN A 58 8.46 -10.87 0.57
CA GLN A 58 8.63 -12.10 -0.21
C GLN A 58 9.99 -12.17 -0.95
N VAL A 59 10.72 -11.05 -1.03
CA VAL A 59 12.03 -10.99 -1.68
C VAL A 59 13.16 -11.26 -0.69
N CYS A 60 13.16 -10.63 0.48
CA CYS A 60 14.25 -10.73 1.46
C CYS A 60 13.84 -11.39 2.78
N GLY A 61 12.59 -11.83 2.93
CA GLY A 61 12.08 -12.49 4.14
C GLY A 61 11.84 -11.57 5.35
N HIS A 62 12.25 -10.30 5.29
CA HIS A 62 12.14 -9.38 6.43
C HIS A 62 10.69 -9.17 6.86
N VAL A 63 10.41 -9.28 8.16
CA VAL A 63 9.08 -9.08 8.76
C VAL A 63 9.05 -7.76 9.52
N TRP A 64 8.03 -6.94 9.29
CA TRP A 64 7.83 -5.69 10.01
C TRP A 64 6.36 -5.44 10.30
N PHE A 65 6.12 -4.62 11.32
CA PHE A 65 4.78 -4.20 11.71
C PHE A 65 4.52 -2.77 11.21
N PRO A 66 3.46 -2.53 10.42
CA PRO A 66 3.13 -1.20 9.95
C PRO A 66 2.76 -0.29 11.12
N ARG A 67 3.23 0.96 11.08
CA ARG A 67 2.92 1.98 12.09
C ARG A 67 1.60 2.71 11.81
N ALA A 68 1.16 2.72 10.56
CA ALA A 68 -0.07 3.36 10.09
C ALA A 68 -0.89 2.39 9.23
N ASP A 69 -2.19 2.64 9.12
CA ASP A 69 -3.10 1.94 8.22
C ASP A 69 -2.74 2.30 6.77
N GLY A 70 -1.87 1.48 6.16
CA GLY A 70 -1.41 1.68 4.80
C GLY A 70 -0.45 0.59 4.35
N VAL A 71 -0.54 0.21 3.08
CA VAL A 71 0.40 -0.73 2.48
C VAL A 71 1.71 0.01 2.19
N PRO A 72 2.84 -0.40 2.79
CA PRO A 72 4.10 0.30 2.56
C PRO A 72 4.53 0.18 1.10
N LEU A 73 5.03 1.28 0.54
CA LEU A 73 5.47 1.33 -0.86
C LEU A 73 6.73 0.50 -1.13
N ARG A 74 7.55 0.28 -0.10
CA ARG A 74 8.86 -0.39 -0.18
C ARG A 74 9.11 -1.23 1.07
N CYS A 75 9.90 -2.29 0.91
CA CYS A 75 10.45 -3.02 2.05
C CYS A 75 11.45 -2.13 2.82
N PRO A 76 11.38 -2.02 4.16
CA PRO A 76 12.33 -1.23 4.95
C PRO A 76 13.75 -1.82 4.96
N SER A 77 13.91 -3.13 4.72
CA SER A 77 15.22 -3.80 4.71
C SER A 77 15.88 -3.74 3.32
N CYS A 78 15.27 -4.34 2.30
CA CYS A 78 15.87 -4.45 0.97
C CYS A 78 15.44 -3.34 -0.01
N LYS A 79 14.57 -2.42 0.42
CA LYS A 79 14.07 -1.27 -0.38
C LYS A 79 13.29 -1.65 -1.66
N THR A 80 13.02 -2.93 -1.90
CA THR A 80 12.25 -3.39 -3.05
C THR A 80 10.80 -2.89 -3.01
N ARG A 81 10.25 -2.55 -4.18
CA ARG A 81 8.83 -2.19 -4.35
C ARG A 81 7.93 -3.41 -4.45
N SER A 82 8.44 -4.53 -4.96
CA SER A 82 7.69 -5.77 -5.17
C SER A 82 7.77 -6.70 -3.96
N TRP A 83 7.69 -6.14 -2.75
CA TRP A 83 7.91 -6.90 -1.52
C TRP A 83 6.76 -7.85 -1.19
N ARG A 84 5.56 -7.66 -1.76
CA ARG A 84 4.40 -8.58 -1.60
C ARG A 84 4.36 -9.72 -2.63
N GLY A 85 5.34 -9.82 -3.53
CA GLY A 85 5.29 -10.80 -4.63
C GLY A 85 4.33 -10.42 -5.75
N ASP A 86 3.63 -9.29 -5.64
CA ASP A 86 2.80 -8.76 -6.70
C ASP A 86 3.68 -7.99 -7.68
N SER A 87 3.85 -8.56 -8.87
CA SER A 87 4.50 -7.94 -10.02
C SER A 87 3.70 -6.72 -10.49
N GLY A 88 3.83 -5.62 -9.74
CA GLY A 88 3.12 -4.37 -9.97
C GLY A 88 1.67 -4.46 -9.50
N SER A 89 1.29 -3.72 -8.47
CA SER A 89 0.64 -2.40 -8.71
C SER A 89 0.97 -1.76 -10.08
N GLY A 90 0.67 -2.47 -11.16
CA GLY A 90 0.30 -1.87 -12.40
C GLY A 90 -0.85 -0.96 -12.04
N ARG A 91 -0.59 0.36 -11.99
CA ARG A 91 -1.55 1.33 -12.47
C ARG A 91 -2.23 0.63 -13.64
N LEU A 92 -3.50 0.26 -13.47
CA LEU A 92 -4.34 -0.18 -14.56
C LEU A 92 -4.13 0.93 -15.60
N LYS A 93 -3.27 0.67 -16.59
CA LYS A 93 -3.33 1.40 -17.83
C LYS A 93 -4.68 0.93 -18.31
N THR A 94 -5.71 1.72 -18.03
CA THR A 94 -7.02 1.58 -18.64
C THR A 94 -6.72 1.55 -20.12
N LYS A 95 -6.52 0.35 -20.67
CA LYS A 95 -6.55 0.12 -22.10
C LYS A 95 -7.98 0.50 -22.39
N LYS A 96 -8.18 1.72 -22.87
CA LYS A 96 -9.43 2.23 -23.40
C LYS A 96 -9.66 1.42 -24.68
N SER A 97 -9.97 0.15 -24.47
CA SER A 97 -10.40 -0.79 -25.47
C SER A 97 -11.82 -0.40 -25.82
N VAL A 98 -12.15 -0.57 -27.10
CA VAL A 98 -13.50 -0.48 -27.65
C VAL A 98 -13.97 0.95 -27.99
N ARG A 99 -13.27 1.58 -28.95
CA ARG A 99 -13.87 2.47 -30.00
C ARG A 99 -12.89 2.88 -31.12
N THR A 100 -11.72 2.24 -31.22
CA THR A 100 -10.54 2.80 -31.89
C THR A 100 -10.39 2.49 -33.38
N THR A 101 -11.12 1.54 -33.97
CA THR A 101 -10.97 1.21 -35.40
C THR A 101 -11.36 2.39 -36.29
N GLY A 102 -12.59 2.89 -36.18
CA GLY A 102 -13.05 4.01 -37.01
C GLY A 102 -12.25 5.31 -36.83
N VAL A 103 -11.78 5.57 -35.61
CA VAL A 103 -10.92 6.74 -35.32
C VAL A 103 -9.53 6.59 -35.96
N THR A 104 -8.97 5.38 -35.92
CA THR A 104 -7.67 5.07 -36.53
C THR A 104 -7.73 5.17 -38.06
N ASP A 105 -8.79 4.63 -38.67
CA ASP A 105 -8.94 4.63 -40.13
C ASP A 105 -9.16 6.05 -40.67
N ASN A 106 -9.93 6.89 -39.96
CA ASN A 106 -10.12 8.30 -40.33
C ASN A 106 -8.80 9.10 -40.26
N VAL A 107 -8.02 8.93 -39.18
CA VAL A 107 -6.71 9.58 -39.02
C VAL A 107 -5.74 9.15 -40.13
N MET A 108 -5.67 7.85 -40.43
CA MET A 108 -4.76 7.34 -41.46
C MET A 108 -5.19 7.75 -42.87
N SER A 109 -6.50 7.83 -43.16
CA SER A 109 -7.03 8.28 -44.45
C SER A 109 -6.64 9.73 -44.74
N ARG A 110 -6.83 10.63 -43.76
CA ARG A 110 -6.41 12.05 -43.87
C ARG A 110 -4.89 12.18 -44.03
N TYR A 111 -4.12 11.43 -43.23
CA TYR A 111 -2.66 11.44 -43.31
C TYR A 111 -2.14 10.96 -44.67
N ASN A 112 -2.71 9.88 -45.20
CA ASN A 112 -2.37 9.36 -46.54
C ASN A 112 -2.78 10.31 -47.66
N SER A 113 -3.79 11.15 -47.43
CA SER A 113 -4.21 12.21 -48.36
C SER A 113 -3.26 13.41 -48.35
N GLY A 114 -2.26 13.42 -47.46
CA GLY A 114 -1.24 14.46 -47.37
C GLY A 114 -1.47 15.49 -46.26
N ASP A 115 -2.49 15.31 -45.41
CA ASP A 115 -2.70 16.19 -44.25
C ASP A 115 -1.63 15.95 -43.18
N GLY A 116 -1.02 17.05 -42.70
CA GLY A 116 -0.13 17.02 -41.56
C GLY A 116 -0.87 16.66 -40.26
N CYS A 117 -0.17 16.02 -39.33
CA CYS A 117 -0.75 15.54 -38.07
C CYS A 117 -1.46 16.65 -37.28
N LEU A 118 -0.96 17.89 -37.33
CA LEU A 118 -1.57 19.03 -36.63
C LEU A 118 -2.97 19.34 -37.18
N ARG A 119 -3.13 19.35 -38.51
CA ARG A 119 -4.42 19.64 -39.15
C ARG A 119 -5.46 18.57 -38.84
N ILE A 120 -5.04 17.31 -38.85
CA ILE A 120 -5.90 16.18 -38.47
C ILE A 120 -6.38 16.33 -37.03
N SER A 121 -5.50 16.72 -36.11
CA SER A 121 -5.85 16.94 -34.71
C SER A 121 -6.91 18.04 -34.53
N MET A 122 -6.77 19.17 -35.23
CA MET A 122 -7.72 20.28 -35.16
C MET A 122 -9.09 19.90 -35.72
N ASP A 123 -9.13 19.24 -36.89
CA ASP A 123 -10.39 18.91 -37.56
C ASP A 123 -11.17 17.78 -36.87
N THR A 124 -10.45 16.79 -36.34
CA THR A 124 -11.08 15.59 -35.75
C THR A 124 -11.35 15.73 -34.25
N GLY A 125 -10.82 16.77 -33.61
CA GLY A 125 -10.83 16.92 -32.15
C GLY A 125 -10.05 15.84 -31.41
N ILE A 126 -9.25 15.04 -32.12
CA ILE A 126 -8.39 14.01 -31.52
C ILE A 126 -7.14 14.70 -30.97
N PRO A 127 -6.74 14.42 -29.72
CA PRO A 127 -5.51 14.97 -29.16
C PRO A 127 -4.31 14.66 -30.05
N MET A 128 -3.43 15.65 -30.24
CA MET A 128 -2.25 15.53 -31.11
C MET A 128 -1.37 14.33 -30.74
N SER A 129 -1.25 14.00 -29.45
CA SER A 129 -0.55 12.81 -28.97
C SER A 129 -1.15 11.51 -29.50
N SER A 130 -2.47 11.41 -29.55
CA SER A 130 -3.19 10.24 -30.07
C SER A 130 -3.05 10.14 -31.59
N VAL A 131 -3.12 11.26 -32.31
CA VAL A 131 -2.87 11.30 -33.77
C VAL A 131 -1.43 10.84 -34.07
N TYR A 132 -0.46 11.39 -33.34
CA TYR A 132 0.94 11.03 -33.49
C TYR A 132 1.18 9.55 -33.20
N ASP A 133 0.61 9.00 -32.13
CA ASP A 133 0.75 7.59 -31.79
C ASP A 133 0.15 6.66 -32.85
N ILE A 134 -1.02 7.03 -33.40
CA ILE A 134 -1.67 6.29 -34.50
C ILE A 134 -0.78 6.26 -35.75
N VAL A 135 -0.31 7.43 -36.20
CA VAL A 135 0.52 7.55 -37.41
C VAL A 135 1.87 6.87 -37.19
N LYS A 136 2.50 7.08 -36.03
CA LYS A 136 3.78 6.46 -35.68
C LYS A 136 3.68 4.94 -35.63
N SER A 137 2.57 4.39 -35.12
CA SER A 137 2.37 2.94 -35.05
C SER A 137 2.20 2.30 -36.43
N ARG A 138 1.80 3.06 -37.46
CA ARG A 138 1.50 2.54 -38.81
C ARG A 138 2.60 2.82 -39.83
N VAL A 139 3.22 4.01 -39.79
CA VAL A 139 4.19 4.49 -40.80
C VAL A 139 5.63 4.51 -40.27
N GLY A 140 5.82 4.40 -38.95
CA GLY A 140 7.14 4.50 -38.32
C GLY A 140 7.63 5.96 -38.18
N LYS A 141 8.49 6.21 -37.17
CA LYS A 141 8.89 7.56 -36.74
C LYS A 141 9.58 8.39 -37.84
N THR A 142 10.19 7.74 -38.82
CA THR A 142 11.06 8.37 -39.83
C THR A 142 10.31 9.03 -40.98
N GLN A 143 9.00 8.78 -41.12
CA GLN A 143 8.19 9.24 -42.25
C GLN A 143 7.04 10.17 -41.82
N ILE A 144 7.09 10.69 -40.58
CA ILE A 144 6.03 11.53 -40.02
C ILE A 144 6.23 12.98 -40.49
N LYS A 145 5.29 13.46 -41.31
CA LYS A 145 5.20 14.87 -41.73
C LYS A 145 4.50 15.64 -40.61
N MET A 146 5.21 16.59 -39.98
CA MET A 146 4.64 17.47 -38.96
C MET A 146 3.84 18.60 -39.58
#